data_AF-A0A231PFZ7-F1
#
_entry.id   AF-A0A231PFZ7-F1
#
_cell.length_a   1.000
_cell.length_b   1.000
_cell.length_c   1.000
_cell.angle_alpha   90.00
_cell.angle_beta   90.00
_cell.angle_gamma   90.00
#
_symmetry.space_group_name_H-M   'P 1'
#
loop_
_entity.id
_entity.type
_entity.pdbx_description
1 polymer ?
#
loop_
_entity_poly.entity_id
_entity_poly.type
_entity_poly.pdbx_seq_one_letter_code
_entity_poly.pdbx_strand_id
1 'polypeptide(L)'
;MSEPGSEETWDPRVARWHDPEGDYVLPRTLRTLPQPWDAGDWNRIAELPRTEERLAEARRVVTVLLEDPALSPHVPRPPAPGLLWHAWEEFHRAVGESMPRTSDVTWSGVDELVRAWQDRPQLYPLQRHVVRHVEAAMLALIPTLRDDIADSVFRWLALDPDPGRFAEWAVELAERCVTEDIGADSALELLGAMRTSKARAALQRLSAKPNGPATWQNAEAAQSILFDLDSDATGP
;
A
#
# COMPACT_ATOMS: atom_id res chain seq x y z
N MET A 1 -10.06 35.35 5.36
CA MET A 1 -8.95 34.68 6.08
C MET A 1 -9.20 33.19 5.92
N SER A 2 -8.46 32.40 5.16
CA SER A 2 -7.11 32.53 4.58
C SER A 2 -7.18 32.44 3.05
N GLU A 3 -6.26 33.09 2.32
CA GLU A 3 -6.00 32.65 0.94
C GLU A 3 -5.52 31.20 1.00
N PRO A 4 -6.12 30.25 0.26
CA PRO A 4 -5.55 28.93 0.16
C PRO A 4 -4.22 29.08 -0.57
N GLY A 5 -3.11 28.91 0.15
CA GLY A 5 -1.78 28.85 -0.46
C GLY A 5 -1.79 27.73 -1.50
N SER A 6 -1.42 28.05 -2.74
CA SER A 6 -1.37 27.08 -3.83
C SER A 6 -0.45 25.92 -3.46
N GLU A 7 -0.78 24.70 -3.92
CA GLU A 7 0.07 23.51 -3.71
C GLU A 7 1.54 23.74 -4.09
N GLU A 8 1.79 24.57 -5.11
CA GLU A 8 3.13 24.95 -5.57
C GLU A 8 3.96 25.73 -4.53
N THR A 9 3.31 26.36 -3.56
CA THR A 9 3.96 27.19 -2.51
C THR A 9 3.84 26.59 -1.12
N TRP A 10 3.18 25.45 -0.99
CA TRP A 10 3.00 24.76 0.27
C TRP A 10 4.34 24.23 0.77
N ASP A 11 4.64 24.40 2.06
CA ASP A 11 5.84 23.83 2.67
C ASP A 11 5.42 22.70 3.62
N PRO A 12 5.75 21.43 3.31
CA PRO A 12 5.38 20.29 4.14
C PRO A 12 6.19 20.23 5.45
N ARG A 13 7.29 20.99 5.59
CA ARG A 13 8.17 21.02 6.76
C ARG A 13 8.68 19.65 7.22
N VAL A 14 8.92 18.75 6.27
CA VAL A 14 9.52 17.45 6.54
C VAL A 14 11.04 17.59 6.49
N ALA A 15 11.69 17.34 7.63
CA ALA A 15 13.14 17.27 7.68
C ALA A 15 13.63 15.92 7.16
N ARG A 16 14.79 15.92 6.51
CA ARG A 16 15.46 14.69 6.11
C ARG A 16 15.81 13.86 7.34
N TRP A 17 15.43 12.59 7.31
CA TRP A 17 15.73 11.65 8.39
C TRP A 17 16.93 10.79 8.03
N HIS A 18 17.56 10.22 9.05
CA HIS A 18 18.68 9.30 8.91
C HIS A 18 18.32 7.96 9.55
N ASP A 19 18.53 6.87 8.80
CA ASP A 19 18.46 5.51 9.34
C ASP A 19 19.79 5.20 10.05
N PRO A 20 19.79 4.68 11.29
CA PRO A 20 21.01 4.36 12.02
C PRO A 20 21.85 3.23 11.36
N GLU A 21 21.25 2.44 10.47
CA GLU A 21 21.89 1.31 9.78
C GLU A 21 22.53 1.70 8.44
N GLY A 22 22.37 2.94 7.98
CA GLY A 22 23.00 3.44 6.76
C GLY A 22 22.19 4.47 6.00
N ASP A 23 22.44 4.57 4.70
CA ASP A 23 21.84 5.56 3.80
C ASP A 23 20.44 5.17 3.32
N TYR A 24 19.62 4.59 4.21
CA TYR A 24 18.31 4.06 3.86
C TYR A 24 17.20 5.10 4.04
N VAL A 25 16.27 5.10 3.09
CA VAL A 25 15.05 5.94 3.17
C VAL A 25 13.93 5.18 3.86
N LEU A 26 13.74 3.91 3.51
CA LEU A 26 12.64 3.09 3.99
C LEU A 26 12.94 2.43 5.34
N PRO A 27 11.93 2.25 6.21
CA PRO A 27 12.06 1.50 7.45
C PRO A 27 12.58 0.07 7.20
N ARG A 28 13.33 -0.46 8.18
CA ARG A 28 13.93 -1.80 8.13
C ARG A 28 12.95 -2.90 7.73
N THR A 29 11.71 -2.84 8.19
CA THR A 29 10.68 -3.84 7.89
C THR A 29 10.43 -3.96 6.39
N LEU A 30 10.29 -2.84 5.66
CA LEU A 30 10.15 -2.87 4.19
C LEU A 30 11.43 -3.38 3.51
N ARG A 31 12.60 -2.97 3.99
CA ARG A 31 13.91 -3.33 3.39
C ARG A 31 14.29 -4.80 3.54
N THR A 32 13.70 -5.50 4.51
CA THR A 32 14.05 -6.88 4.86
C THR A 32 12.96 -7.89 4.49
N LEU A 33 11.94 -7.45 3.73
CA LEU A 33 10.94 -8.36 3.21
C LEU A 33 11.61 -9.41 2.30
N PRO A 34 11.11 -10.65 2.31
CA PRO A 34 11.64 -11.70 1.44
C PRO A 34 11.17 -11.49 0.00
N GLN A 35 11.98 -11.92 -0.96
CA GLN A 35 11.56 -11.96 -2.36
C GLN A 35 10.41 -12.94 -2.59
N PRO A 36 9.45 -12.57 -3.45
CA PRO A 36 9.43 -11.36 -4.29
C PRO A 36 8.69 -10.15 -3.68
N TRP A 37 8.30 -10.20 -2.40
CA TRP A 37 7.45 -9.18 -1.75
C TRP A 37 8.18 -7.85 -1.49
N ASP A 38 9.52 -7.86 -1.56
CA ASP A 38 10.38 -6.67 -1.52
C ASP A 38 10.42 -5.92 -2.86
N ALA A 39 9.73 -6.41 -3.89
CA ALA A 39 9.68 -5.84 -5.22
C ALA A 39 8.22 -5.72 -5.73
N GLY A 40 7.90 -4.62 -6.41
CA GLY A 40 6.59 -4.40 -7.05
C GLY A 40 6.36 -5.20 -8.34
N ASP A 41 6.92 -6.42 -8.46
CA ASP A 41 6.84 -7.25 -9.66
C ASP A 41 5.65 -8.21 -9.61
N TRP A 42 4.46 -7.69 -9.95
CA TRP A 42 3.23 -8.47 -9.96
C TRP A 42 3.30 -9.72 -10.86
N ASN A 43 3.96 -9.63 -12.02
CA ASN A 43 4.04 -10.75 -12.95
C ASN A 43 4.73 -11.95 -12.28
N ARG A 44 5.83 -11.70 -11.56
CA ARG A 44 6.53 -12.72 -10.80
C ARG A 44 5.73 -13.19 -9.58
N ILE A 45 5.04 -12.28 -8.89
CA ILE A 45 4.21 -12.62 -7.72
C ILE A 45 3.06 -13.54 -8.12
N ALA A 46 2.33 -13.23 -9.19
CA ALA A 46 1.18 -14.00 -9.65
C ALA A 46 1.51 -15.48 -9.93
N GLU A 47 2.72 -15.73 -10.44
CA GLU A 47 3.24 -17.05 -10.80
C GLU A 47 3.80 -17.86 -9.63
N LEU A 48 3.95 -17.28 -8.43
CA LEU A 48 4.50 -17.99 -7.27
C LEU A 48 3.66 -19.23 -6.89
N PRO A 49 4.26 -20.39 -6.59
CA PRO A 49 3.51 -21.55 -6.14
C PRO A 49 2.95 -21.33 -4.73
N ARG A 50 1.74 -21.84 -4.45
CA ARG A 50 1.07 -21.74 -3.14
C ARG A 50 1.49 -22.90 -2.21
N THR A 51 2.80 -23.08 -2.05
CA THR A 51 3.40 -24.04 -1.10
C THR A 51 3.30 -23.53 0.34
N GLU A 52 3.31 -24.43 1.33
CA GLU A 52 3.24 -24.07 2.75
C GLU A 52 4.31 -23.05 3.18
N GLU A 53 5.54 -23.17 2.66
CA GLU A 53 6.61 -22.22 2.97
C GLU A 53 6.29 -20.80 2.50
N ARG A 54 5.66 -20.68 1.31
CA ARG A 54 5.27 -19.40 0.71
C ARG A 54 4.02 -18.83 1.37
N LEU A 55 3.09 -19.68 1.78
CA LEU A 55 1.93 -19.26 2.58
C LEU A 55 2.36 -18.75 3.95
N ALA A 56 3.29 -19.45 4.61
CA ALA A 56 3.86 -19.01 5.88
C ALA A 56 4.62 -17.68 5.74
N GLU A 57 5.31 -17.49 4.61
CA GLU A 57 5.98 -16.23 4.28
C GLU A 57 4.99 -15.09 4.03
N ALA A 58 3.99 -15.28 3.17
CA ALA A 58 2.95 -14.29 2.89
C ALA A 58 2.21 -13.86 4.17
N ARG A 59 1.88 -14.82 5.04
CA ARG A 59 1.32 -14.55 6.36
C ARG A 59 2.23 -13.64 7.18
N ARG A 60 3.54 -13.97 7.27
CA ARG A 60 4.51 -13.14 8.01
C ARG A 60 4.60 -11.73 7.44
N VAL A 61 4.63 -11.59 6.11
CA VAL A 61 4.68 -10.27 5.43
C VAL A 61 3.49 -9.42 5.86
N VAL A 62 2.26 -9.89 5.72
CA VAL A 62 1.07 -9.11 6.10
C VAL A 62 1.05 -8.80 7.60
N THR A 63 1.44 -9.76 8.45
CA THR A 63 1.54 -9.52 9.91
C THR A 63 2.52 -8.39 10.23
N VAL A 64 3.73 -8.38 9.67
CA VAL A 64 4.70 -7.30 9.96
C VAL A 64 4.26 -5.96 9.38
N LEU A 65 3.58 -5.95 8.22
CA LEU A 65 3.01 -4.73 7.65
C LEU A 65 1.94 -4.12 8.55
N LEU A 66 1.13 -4.94 9.22
CA LEU A 66 0.12 -4.48 10.17
C LEU A 66 0.72 -4.00 11.50
N GLU A 67 1.77 -4.65 11.97
CA GLU A 67 2.27 -4.47 13.34
C GLU A 67 3.38 -3.42 13.49
N ASP A 68 4.09 -3.09 12.42
CA ASP A 68 5.17 -2.10 12.49
C ASP A 68 4.64 -0.65 12.40
N PRO A 69 4.68 0.14 13.50
CA PRO A 69 4.23 1.53 13.49
C PRO A 69 5.07 2.44 12.59
N ALA A 70 6.31 2.07 12.26
CA ALA A 70 7.15 2.85 11.35
C ALA A 70 6.59 2.89 9.92
N LEU A 71 5.66 2.00 9.59
CA LEU A 71 5.01 1.92 8.28
C LEU A 71 3.77 2.82 8.14
N SER A 72 3.37 3.51 9.22
CA SER A 72 2.30 4.50 9.22
C SER A 72 2.80 5.85 9.75
N PRO A 73 3.82 6.46 9.10
CA PRO A 73 4.28 7.77 9.53
C PRO A 73 3.19 8.81 9.32
N HIS A 74 3.22 9.88 10.12
CA HIS A 74 2.38 11.04 9.86
C HIS A 74 2.86 11.77 8.60
N VAL A 75 2.13 11.59 7.50
CA VAL A 75 2.39 12.29 6.24
C VAL A 75 1.64 13.63 6.23
N PRO A 76 2.34 14.77 6.07
CA PRO A 76 1.68 16.06 5.91
C PRO A 76 0.74 16.03 4.70
N ARG A 77 -0.50 16.50 4.89
CA ARG A 77 -1.49 16.51 3.82
C ARG A 77 -1.27 17.70 2.89
N PRO A 78 -1.08 17.49 1.58
CA PRO A 78 -1.11 18.57 0.60
C PRO A 78 -2.42 19.37 0.70
N PRO A 79 -2.40 20.70 0.46
CA PRO A 79 -3.63 21.45 0.29
C PRO A 79 -4.37 20.96 -0.96
N ALA A 80 -5.70 21.08 -1.00
CA ALA A 80 -6.50 20.75 -2.18
C ALA A 80 -6.12 21.67 -3.36
N PRO A 81 -6.16 21.21 -4.62
CA PRO A 81 -7.00 20.12 -5.18
C PRO A 81 -6.40 18.70 -5.35
N GLY A 82 -5.30 18.33 -4.69
CA GLY A 82 -4.69 16.99 -4.77
C GLY A 82 -3.75 16.76 -5.97
N LEU A 83 -3.44 17.78 -6.78
CA LEU A 83 -2.55 17.59 -7.94
C LEU A 83 -1.11 17.29 -7.51
N LEU A 84 -0.68 17.81 -6.37
CA LEU A 84 0.61 17.50 -5.79
C LEU A 84 0.74 16.01 -5.42
N TRP A 85 -0.37 15.37 -5.04
CA TRP A 85 -0.37 13.94 -4.76
C TRP A 85 -0.01 13.13 -6.03
N HIS A 86 -0.59 13.49 -7.17
CA HIS A 86 -0.23 12.88 -8.46
C HIS A 86 1.24 13.11 -8.84
N ALA A 87 1.81 14.28 -8.49
CA ALA A 87 3.23 14.52 -8.70
C ALA A 87 4.11 13.65 -7.77
N TRP A 88 3.65 13.34 -6.55
CA TRP A 88 4.31 12.37 -5.68
C TRP A 88 4.27 10.97 -6.27
N GLU A 89 3.10 10.52 -6.75
CA GLU A 89 2.93 9.22 -7.41
C GLU A 89 3.86 9.06 -8.64
N GLU A 90 4.01 10.11 -9.46
CA GLU A 90 4.95 10.11 -10.58
C GLU A 90 6.41 9.91 -10.10
N PHE A 91 6.78 10.60 -9.02
CA PHE A 91 8.12 10.46 -8.43
C PHE A 91 8.33 9.08 -7.82
N HIS A 92 7.34 8.54 -7.11
CA HIS A 92 7.35 7.17 -6.57
C HIS A 92 7.54 6.13 -7.68
N ARG A 93 6.88 6.30 -8.82
CA ARG A 93 7.08 5.43 -9.99
C ARG A 93 8.54 5.48 -10.47
N ALA A 94 9.13 6.66 -10.58
CA ALA A 94 10.54 6.80 -10.97
C ALA A 94 11.51 6.16 -9.94
N VAL A 95 11.18 6.24 -8.64
CA VAL A 95 11.89 5.52 -7.58
C VAL A 95 11.81 4.01 -7.82
N GLY A 96 10.61 3.46 -8.03
CA GLY A 96 10.42 2.03 -8.29
C GLY A 96 11.10 1.55 -9.58
N GLU A 97 11.17 2.37 -10.62
CA GLU A 97 11.87 2.04 -11.87
C GLU A 97 13.40 1.99 -11.70
N SER A 98 13.95 2.84 -10.83
CA SER A 98 15.41 3.01 -10.68
C SER A 98 15.99 2.22 -9.50
N MET A 99 15.19 2.01 -8.47
CA MET A 99 15.50 1.25 -7.25
C MET A 99 14.37 0.22 -7.03
N PRO A 100 14.34 -0.87 -7.82
CA PRO A 100 13.19 -1.76 -7.92
C PRO A 100 12.92 -2.62 -6.68
N ARG A 101 13.88 -2.71 -5.76
CA ARG A 101 13.68 -3.37 -4.46
C ARG A 101 13.63 -2.34 -3.36
N THR A 102 12.80 -2.59 -2.36
CA THR A 102 12.72 -1.76 -1.15
C THR A 102 14.07 -1.61 -0.44
N SER A 103 14.94 -2.63 -0.50
CA SER A 103 16.31 -2.57 0.04
C SER A 103 17.22 -1.58 -0.69
N ASP A 104 16.93 -1.27 -1.94
CA ASP A 104 17.77 -0.45 -2.82
C ASP A 104 17.43 1.03 -2.68
N VAL A 105 16.31 1.36 -2.03
CA VAL A 105 15.83 2.74 -1.84
C VAL A 105 16.69 3.48 -0.81
N THR A 106 17.69 4.17 -1.35
CA THR A 106 18.68 4.93 -0.59
C THR A 106 18.56 6.43 -0.86
N TRP A 107 19.02 7.21 0.10
CA TRP A 107 19.02 8.67 0.01
C TRP A 107 19.92 9.17 -1.11
N SER A 108 21.08 8.53 -1.31
CA SER A 108 21.96 8.77 -2.45
C SER A 108 21.28 8.48 -3.80
N GLY A 109 20.59 7.36 -3.94
CA GLY A 109 19.81 7.04 -5.15
C GLY A 109 18.66 8.03 -5.39
N VAL A 110 17.96 8.47 -4.34
CA VAL A 110 16.95 9.53 -4.43
C VAL A 110 17.57 10.85 -4.87
N ASP A 111 18.74 11.23 -4.35
CA ASP A 111 19.43 12.47 -4.75
C ASP A 111 19.89 12.44 -6.22
N GLU A 112 20.21 11.26 -6.76
CA GLU A 112 20.50 11.06 -8.18
C GLU A 112 19.25 11.24 -9.04
N LEU A 113 18.11 10.69 -8.61
CA LEU A 113 16.82 10.91 -9.28
C LEU A 113 16.40 12.38 -9.27
N VAL A 114 16.57 13.06 -8.13
CA VAL A 114 16.29 14.50 -8.00
C VAL A 114 17.13 15.29 -8.99
N ARG A 115 18.43 15.00 -9.12
CA ARG A 115 19.31 15.63 -10.11
C ARG A 115 18.85 15.35 -11.54
N ALA A 116 18.57 14.09 -11.87
CA ALA A 116 18.07 13.71 -13.19
C ALA A 116 16.75 14.41 -13.56
N TRP A 117 15.87 14.64 -12.59
CA TRP A 117 14.65 15.41 -12.78
C TRP A 117 14.97 16.88 -13.01
N GLN A 118 15.82 17.50 -12.18
CA GLN A 118 16.24 18.90 -12.33
C GLN A 118 16.83 19.21 -13.71
N ASP A 119 17.53 18.26 -14.33
CA ASP A 119 18.14 18.40 -15.65
C ASP A 119 17.15 18.26 -16.82
N ARG A 120 15.87 17.93 -16.58
CA ARG A 120 14.86 17.80 -17.63
C ARG A 120 14.60 19.15 -18.33
N PRO A 121 14.44 19.18 -19.66
CA PRO A 121 14.21 20.42 -20.41
C PRO A 121 12.93 21.17 -20.00
N GLN A 122 11.92 20.46 -19.50
CA GLN A 122 10.68 21.03 -18.99
C GLN A 122 10.29 20.28 -17.72
N LEU A 123 10.24 21.01 -16.60
CA LEU A 123 9.73 20.50 -15.33
C LEU A 123 8.51 21.32 -14.91
N TYR A 124 7.37 20.65 -14.79
CA TYR A 124 6.12 21.29 -14.37
C TYR A 124 6.25 21.85 -12.94
N PRO A 125 5.49 22.90 -12.57
CA PRO A 125 5.61 23.54 -11.25
C PRO A 125 5.51 22.58 -10.07
N LEU A 126 4.57 21.61 -10.11
CA LEU A 126 4.40 20.62 -9.06
C LEU A 126 5.55 19.62 -8.98
N GLN A 127 6.11 19.20 -10.12
CA GLN A 127 7.34 18.38 -10.11
C GLN A 127 8.52 19.15 -9.50
N ARG A 128 8.58 20.48 -9.69
CA ARG A 128 9.63 21.33 -9.09
C ARG A 128 9.44 21.43 -7.59
N HIS A 129 8.19 21.36 -7.13
CA HIS A 129 7.85 21.29 -5.72
C HIS A 129 8.31 19.96 -5.11
N VAL A 130 8.00 18.82 -5.76
CA VAL A 130 8.48 17.50 -5.32
C VAL A 130 10.00 17.46 -5.19
N VAL A 131 10.72 17.95 -6.19
CA VAL A 131 12.19 18.05 -6.17
C VAL A 131 12.73 18.89 -4.99
N ARG A 132 12.01 19.94 -4.59
CA ARG A 132 12.40 20.81 -3.45
C ARG A 132 12.03 20.21 -2.10
N HIS A 133 11.03 19.34 -2.07
CA HIS A 133 10.47 18.76 -0.86
C HIS A 133 10.41 17.23 -0.97
N VAL A 134 11.50 16.64 -1.46
CA VAL A 134 11.58 15.21 -1.79
C VAL A 134 11.36 14.35 -0.56
N GLU A 135 11.74 14.86 0.62
CA GLU A 135 11.51 14.21 1.90
C GLU A 135 10.03 13.95 2.17
N ALA A 136 9.14 14.89 1.82
CA ALA A 136 7.71 14.70 1.98
C ALA A 136 7.16 13.63 1.03
N ALA A 137 7.64 13.63 -0.22
CA ALA A 137 7.28 12.58 -1.19
C ALA A 137 7.79 11.21 -0.71
N MET A 138 9.04 11.10 -0.28
CA MET A 138 9.59 9.84 0.23
C MET A 138 8.92 9.36 1.52
N LEU A 139 8.49 10.29 2.40
CA LEU A 139 7.73 9.91 3.60
C LEU A 139 6.36 9.33 3.22
N ALA A 140 5.73 9.88 2.17
CA ALA A 140 4.47 9.38 1.63
C ALA A 140 4.61 8.03 0.91
N LEU A 141 5.79 7.68 0.40
CA LEU A 141 6.04 6.39 -0.24
C LEU A 141 5.91 5.21 0.73
N ILE A 142 6.22 5.40 2.02
CA ILE A 142 6.21 4.34 3.03
C ILE A 142 4.81 3.68 3.15
N PRO A 143 3.73 4.43 3.43
CA PRO A 143 2.39 3.84 3.48
C PRO A 143 1.92 3.33 2.11
N THR A 144 2.33 3.94 0.99
CA THR A 144 2.00 3.42 -0.35
C THR A 144 2.61 2.03 -0.60
N LEU A 145 3.89 1.83 -0.29
CA LEU A 145 4.51 0.51 -0.41
C LEU A 145 3.88 -0.51 0.53
N ARG A 146 3.53 -0.10 1.76
CA ARG A 146 2.82 -0.95 2.72
C ARG A 146 1.49 -1.45 2.13
N ASP A 147 0.74 -0.56 1.50
CA ASP A 147 -0.52 -0.85 0.82
C ASP A 147 -0.33 -1.79 -0.38
N ASP A 148 0.54 -1.44 -1.32
CA ASP A 148 0.82 -2.20 -2.55
C ASP A 148 1.31 -3.63 -2.28
N ILE A 149 2.14 -3.82 -1.24
CA ILE A 149 2.67 -5.14 -0.88
C ILE A 149 1.57 -5.99 -0.25
N ALA A 150 0.73 -5.42 0.61
CA ALA A 150 -0.40 -6.15 1.20
C ALA A 150 -1.43 -6.52 0.12
N ASP A 151 -1.73 -5.59 -0.79
CA ASP A 151 -2.58 -5.82 -1.96
C ASP A 151 -2.07 -7.02 -2.77
N SER A 152 -0.79 -7.00 -3.12
CA SER A 152 -0.14 -8.08 -3.87
C SER A 152 -0.23 -9.44 -3.18
N VAL A 153 -0.11 -9.49 -1.84
CA VAL A 153 -0.27 -10.74 -1.08
C VAL A 153 -1.71 -11.25 -1.16
N PHE A 154 -2.71 -10.40 -0.90
CA PHE A 154 -4.11 -10.84 -0.91
C PHE A 154 -4.58 -11.23 -2.32
N ARG A 155 -4.18 -10.46 -3.34
CA ARG A 155 -4.45 -10.79 -4.73
C ARG A 155 -3.79 -12.12 -5.12
N TRP A 156 -2.58 -12.39 -4.65
CA TRP A 156 -1.92 -13.68 -4.85
C TRP A 156 -2.66 -14.85 -4.18
N LEU A 157 -3.20 -14.67 -2.97
CA LEU A 157 -4.01 -15.68 -2.29
C LEU A 157 -5.34 -15.94 -3.03
N ALA A 158 -5.97 -14.89 -3.56
CA ALA A 158 -7.26 -14.98 -4.25
C ALA A 158 -7.18 -15.77 -5.58
N LEU A 159 -6.00 -15.87 -6.18
CA LEU A 159 -5.74 -16.69 -7.37
C LEU A 159 -5.70 -18.20 -7.11
N ASP A 160 -5.73 -18.64 -5.85
CA ASP A 160 -5.82 -20.07 -5.54
C ASP A 160 -7.18 -20.64 -6.00
N PRO A 161 -7.23 -21.88 -6.55
CA PRO A 161 -8.50 -22.50 -6.93
C PRO A 161 -9.47 -22.72 -5.75
N ASP A 162 -8.94 -22.80 -4.52
CA ASP A 162 -9.73 -22.91 -3.29
C ASP A 162 -9.18 -21.95 -2.21
N PRO A 163 -9.49 -20.64 -2.30
CA PRO A 163 -9.01 -19.66 -1.31
C PRO A 163 -9.53 -19.94 0.11
N GLY A 164 -10.64 -20.68 0.24
CA GLY A 164 -11.22 -21.07 1.51
C GLY A 164 -10.27 -21.89 2.40
N ARG A 165 -9.30 -22.59 1.81
CA ARG A 165 -8.28 -23.36 2.55
C ARG A 165 -7.37 -22.49 3.44
N PHE A 166 -7.33 -21.17 3.21
CA PHE A 166 -6.55 -20.22 4.01
C PHE A 166 -7.34 -19.57 5.16
N ALA A 167 -8.64 -19.87 5.29
CA ALA A 167 -9.55 -19.13 6.16
C ALA A 167 -9.15 -19.12 7.65
N GLU A 168 -8.38 -20.11 8.11
CA GLU A 168 -7.91 -20.19 9.51
C GLU A 168 -6.99 -19.05 9.94
N TRP A 169 -6.33 -18.36 9.00
CA TRP A 169 -5.46 -17.23 9.34
C TRP A 169 -5.73 -15.99 8.47
N ALA A 170 -6.12 -16.17 7.20
CA ALA A 170 -6.21 -15.06 6.26
C ALA A 170 -7.46 -14.19 6.49
N VAL A 171 -8.56 -14.73 7.05
CA VAL A 171 -9.76 -13.92 7.36
C VAL A 171 -9.46 -12.80 8.35
N GLU A 172 -8.79 -13.14 9.46
CA GLU A 172 -8.48 -12.16 10.51
C GLU A 172 -7.50 -11.09 9.99
N LEU A 173 -6.48 -11.50 9.24
CA LEU A 173 -5.53 -10.55 8.66
C LEU A 173 -6.18 -9.65 7.61
N ALA A 174 -7.00 -10.19 6.71
CA ALA A 174 -7.73 -9.41 5.72
C ALA A 174 -8.67 -8.40 6.39
N GLU A 175 -9.43 -8.80 7.42
CA GLU A 175 -10.32 -7.89 8.16
C GLU A 175 -9.55 -6.76 8.84
N ARG A 176 -8.41 -7.06 9.48
CA ARG A 176 -7.53 -6.05 10.09
C ARG A 176 -6.95 -5.11 9.03
N CYS A 177 -6.51 -5.64 7.90
CA CYS A 177 -6.01 -4.87 6.76
C CYS A 177 -7.06 -3.90 6.20
N VAL A 178 -8.30 -4.34 6.00
CA VAL A 178 -9.40 -3.44 5.58
C VAL A 178 -9.69 -2.39 6.64
N THR A 179 -9.66 -2.75 7.92
CA THR A 179 -9.87 -1.82 9.04
C THR A 179 -8.80 -0.72 9.07
N GLU A 180 -7.56 -1.10 8.82
CA GLU A 180 -6.39 -0.22 8.78
C GLU A 180 -6.17 0.47 7.41
N ASP A 181 -7.04 0.22 6.44
CA ASP A 181 -6.97 0.74 5.06
C ASP A 181 -5.65 0.38 4.36
N ILE A 182 -5.32 -0.91 4.37
CA ILE A 182 -4.09 -1.50 3.79
C ILE A 182 -4.47 -2.68 2.91
N GLY A 183 -4.18 -2.61 1.61
CA GLY A 183 -4.54 -3.62 0.61
C GLY A 183 -6.03 -3.93 0.64
N ALA A 184 -6.86 -2.94 0.96
CA ALA A 184 -8.26 -3.14 1.36
C ALA A 184 -9.10 -3.79 0.25
N ASP A 185 -8.90 -3.37 -1.00
CA ASP A 185 -9.62 -3.90 -2.16
C ASP A 185 -9.35 -5.40 -2.34
N SER A 186 -8.08 -5.80 -2.48
CA SER A 186 -7.72 -7.21 -2.62
C SER A 186 -8.05 -8.05 -1.37
N ALA A 187 -8.00 -7.46 -0.17
CA ALA A 187 -8.42 -8.13 1.06
C ALA A 187 -9.92 -8.44 1.06
N LEU A 188 -10.76 -7.50 0.61
CA LEU A 188 -12.20 -7.68 0.44
C LEU A 188 -12.50 -8.72 -0.64
N GLU A 189 -11.82 -8.65 -1.79
CA GLU A 189 -11.96 -9.63 -2.87
C GLU A 189 -11.63 -11.04 -2.38
N LEU A 190 -10.52 -11.21 -1.64
CA LEU A 190 -10.15 -12.48 -1.05
C LEU A 190 -11.24 -13.01 -0.10
N LEU A 191 -11.76 -12.16 0.80
CA LEU A 191 -12.85 -12.56 1.71
C LEU A 191 -14.10 -13.02 0.94
N GLY A 192 -14.45 -12.36 -0.16
CA GLY A 192 -15.51 -12.80 -1.07
C GLY A 192 -15.21 -14.16 -1.71
N ALA A 193 -14.00 -14.34 -2.22
CA ALA A 193 -13.56 -15.56 -2.92
C ALA A 193 -13.51 -16.80 -2.01
N MET A 194 -13.24 -16.63 -0.71
CA MET A 194 -13.17 -17.75 0.25
C MET A 194 -14.49 -18.51 0.42
N ARG A 195 -15.65 -17.86 0.23
CA ARG A 195 -17.00 -18.43 0.40
C ARG A 195 -17.22 -19.21 1.72
N THR A 196 -16.48 -18.87 2.78
CA THR A 196 -16.62 -19.47 4.12
C THR A 196 -17.55 -18.65 5.01
N SER A 197 -18.15 -19.29 6.02
CA SER A 197 -18.95 -18.59 7.03
C SER A 197 -18.15 -17.56 7.82
N LYS A 198 -16.87 -17.84 8.11
CA LYS A 198 -15.94 -16.91 8.78
C LYS A 198 -15.71 -15.66 7.93
N ALA A 199 -15.43 -15.81 6.63
CA ALA A 199 -15.20 -14.70 5.73
C ALA A 199 -16.46 -13.84 5.53
N ARG A 200 -17.62 -14.49 5.38
CA ARG A 200 -18.92 -13.79 5.33
C ARG A 200 -19.19 -12.97 6.59
N ALA A 201 -18.92 -13.53 7.78
CA ALA A 201 -19.09 -12.81 9.03
C ALA A 201 -18.13 -11.59 9.15
N ALA A 202 -16.91 -11.69 8.61
CA ALA A 202 -15.99 -10.55 8.53
C ALA A 202 -16.53 -9.46 7.60
N LEU A 203 -16.98 -9.81 6.40
CA LEU A 203 -17.60 -8.86 5.46
C LEU A 203 -18.80 -8.14 6.09
N GLN A 204 -19.63 -8.84 6.86
CA GLN A 204 -20.76 -8.22 7.59
C GLN A 204 -20.29 -7.16 8.58
N ARG A 205 -19.22 -7.42 9.34
CA ARG A 205 -18.64 -6.43 10.26
C ARG A 205 -18.05 -5.25 9.50
N LEU A 206 -17.34 -5.51 8.40
CA LEU A 206 -16.75 -4.48 7.56
C LEU A 206 -17.79 -3.57 6.90
N SER A 207 -18.94 -4.13 6.46
CA SER A 207 -20.04 -3.35 5.87
C SER A 207 -20.69 -2.35 6.83
N ALA A 208 -20.50 -2.52 8.15
CA ALA A 208 -20.99 -1.58 9.15
C ALA A 208 -20.06 -0.36 9.32
N LYS A 209 -18.97 -0.28 8.54
CA LYS A 209 -17.84 0.65 8.69
C LYS A 209 -17.18 0.54 10.06
N PRO A 210 -16.04 -0.16 10.18
CA PRO A 210 -15.31 -0.22 11.45
C PRO A 210 -14.76 1.15 11.84
N ASN A 211 -14.50 1.32 13.14
CA ASN A 211 -13.73 2.46 13.62
C ASN A 211 -12.29 2.35 13.11
N GLY A 212 -11.69 3.47 12.70
CA GLY A 212 -10.32 3.50 12.19
C GLY A 212 -10.20 4.24 10.86
N PRO A 213 -9.10 4.02 10.12
CA PRO A 213 -8.87 4.65 8.82
C PRO A 213 -9.76 4.12 7.69
N ALA A 214 -10.34 2.92 7.83
CA ALA A 214 -11.23 2.33 6.83
C ALA A 214 -12.27 3.33 6.26
N THR A 215 -12.34 3.40 4.93
CA THR A 215 -13.19 4.37 4.24
C THR A 215 -14.67 3.92 4.23
N TRP A 216 -15.57 4.82 3.82
CA TRP A 216 -16.96 4.41 3.52
C TRP A 216 -17.03 3.54 2.26
N GLN A 217 -16.11 3.75 1.30
CA GLN A 217 -16.03 2.94 0.08
C GLN A 217 -15.71 1.48 0.42
N ASN A 218 -14.82 1.22 1.38
CA ASN A 218 -14.52 -0.15 1.84
C ASN A 218 -15.76 -0.85 2.41
N ALA A 219 -16.61 -0.11 3.15
CA ALA A 219 -17.85 -0.66 3.71
C ALA A 219 -18.90 -0.94 2.63
N GLU A 220 -19.03 -0.05 1.65
CA GLU A 220 -19.89 -0.23 0.48
C GLU A 220 -19.44 -1.42 -0.38
N ALA A 221 -18.14 -1.57 -0.62
CA ALA A 221 -17.56 -2.70 -1.32
C ALA A 221 -17.83 -4.03 -0.59
N ALA A 222 -17.65 -4.07 0.73
CA ALA A 222 -18.00 -5.24 1.54
C ALA A 222 -19.49 -5.60 1.46
N GLN A 223 -20.37 -4.58 1.46
CA GLN A 223 -21.81 -4.78 1.29
C GLN A 223 -22.16 -5.33 -0.09
N SER A 224 -21.53 -4.82 -1.15
CA SER A 224 -21.72 -5.30 -2.52
C SER A 224 -21.35 -6.77 -2.64
N ILE A 225 -20.20 -7.18 -2.09
CA ILE A 225 -19.74 -8.57 -2.12
C ILE A 225 -20.73 -9.49 -1.38
N LEU A 226 -21.29 -9.06 -0.24
CA LEU A 226 -22.31 -9.83 0.48
C LEU A 226 -23.57 -10.08 -0.36
N PHE A 227 -24.00 -9.06 -1.11
CA PHE A 227 -25.17 -9.15 -1.98
C PHE A 227 -24.95 -10.16 -3.13
N ASP A 228 -23.75 -10.16 -3.72
CA ASP A 228 -23.38 -11.11 -4.78
C ASP A 228 -23.35 -12.55 -4.24
N LEU A 229 -22.80 -12.76 -3.04
CA LEU A 229 -22.79 -14.08 -2.38
C LEU A 229 -24.20 -14.61 -2.08
N ASP A 230 -25.15 -13.74 -1.74
CA ASP A 230 -26.55 -14.12 -1.50
C ASP A 230 -27.30 -14.45 -2.79
N SER A 231 -26.98 -13.75 -3.87
CA SER A 231 -27.53 -13.98 -5.20
C SER A 231 -27.06 -15.34 -5.77
N ASP A 232 -25.80 -15.68 -5.58
CA ASP A 232 -25.24 -16.99 -5.95
C ASP A 232 -25.87 -18.15 -5.16
N ALA A 233 -26.19 -17.93 -3.88
CA ALA A 233 -26.85 -18.92 -3.03
C ALA A 233 -28.34 -19.13 -3.35
N THR A 234 -28.95 -18.21 -4.11
CA THR A 234 -30.37 -18.21 -4.49
C THR A 234 -30.63 -18.40 -5.99
N GLY A 235 -29.59 -18.68 -6.78
CA GLY A 235 -29.70 -19.09 -8.19
C GLY A 235 -30.40 -20.46 -8.37
N PRO A 236 -31.06 -20.70 -9.51
CA PRO A 236 -32.09 -21.73 -9.71
C PRO A 236 -31.65 -23.18 -9.47
#